data_AF-A0A382S0I3-F1
#
_entry.id   AF-A0A382S0I3-F1
#
_cell.length_a   1.000
_cell.length_b   1.000
_cell.length_c   1.000
_cell.angle_alpha   90.00
_cell.angle_beta   90.00
_cell.angle_gamma   90.00
#
_symmetry.space_group_name_H-M   'P 1'
#
loop_
_entity.id
_entity.type
_entity.pdbx_description
1 polymer ?
#
loop_
_entity_poly.entity_id
_entity_poly.type
_entity_poly.pdbx_seq_one_letter_code
_entity_poly.pdbx_strand_id
1 'polypeptide(L)'
;MIEKTEDELMVITMEECGELIQVCSKAMRTKKYSHRKLTEEVGDVMCMVGLLMQNGLIDEDKDEERIKVKLAKLAKWSNLVEDNKEHKEIRNDNRRNYRKRRR
;
A
#
# COMPACT_ATOMS: atom_id res chain seq x y z
N MET A 1 -13.25 -2.54 -26.34
CA MET A 1 -14.24 -2.85 -25.28
C MET A 1 -13.53 -3.23 -23.97
N ILE A 2 -12.43 -2.56 -23.62
CA ILE A 2 -11.62 -2.86 -22.43
C ILE A 2 -11.88 -1.82 -21.31
N GLU A 3 -12.23 -0.57 -21.68
CA GLU A 3 -12.42 0.54 -20.74
C GLU A 3 -13.47 0.31 -19.64
N LYS A 4 -14.60 -0.36 -19.94
CA LYS A 4 -15.66 -0.53 -18.93
C LYS A 4 -15.26 -1.40 -17.74
N THR A 5 -14.41 -2.41 -17.95
CA THR A 5 -14.02 -3.37 -16.90
C THR A 5 -12.90 -2.82 -16.03
N GLU A 6 -11.97 -2.06 -16.62
CA GLU A 6 -10.91 -1.38 -15.86
C GLU A 6 -11.50 -0.23 -15.01
N ASP A 7 -12.43 0.54 -15.56
CA ASP A 7 -13.12 1.60 -14.82
C ASP A 7 -13.91 1.02 -13.63
N GLU A 8 -14.64 -0.09 -13.83
CA GLU A 8 -15.37 -0.78 -12.76
C GLU A 8 -14.42 -1.29 -11.67
N LEU A 9 -13.29 -1.91 -12.06
CA LEU A 9 -12.26 -2.35 -11.13
C LEU A 9 -11.70 -1.18 -10.30
N MET A 10 -11.44 -0.03 -10.93
CA MET A 10 -10.98 1.18 -10.23
C MET A 10 -12.05 1.73 -9.28
N VAL A 11 -13.32 1.79 -9.70
CA VAL A 11 -14.44 2.27 -8.88
C VAL A 11 -14.60 1.42 -7.63
N ILE A 12 -14.69 0.10 -7.78
CA ILE A 12 -14.84 -0.81 -6.64
C ILE A 12 -13.61 -0.74 -5.73
N THR A 13 -12.39 -0.68 -6.29
CA THR A 13 -11.16 -0.52 -5.48
C THR A 13 -11.22 0.75 -4.61
N MET A 14 -11.75 1.86 -5.15
CA MET A 14 -11.91 3.10 -4.39
C MET A 14 -12.95 2.95 -3.28
N GLU A 15 -14.05 2.25 -3.54
CA GLU A 15 -15.10 1.97 -2.56
C GLU A 15 -14.55 1.16 -1.37
N GLU A 16 -13.86 0.04 -1.63
CA GLU A 16 -13.27 -0.80 -0.57
C GLU A 16 -12.21 -0.06 0.26
N CYS A 17 -11.39 0.78 -0.39
CA CYS A 17 -10.46 1.65 0.34
C CYS A 17 -11.20 2.64 1.25
N GLY A 18 -12.36 3.15 0.80
CA GLY A 18 -13.23 4.02 1.59
C GLY A 18 -13.80 3.32 2.83
N GLU A 19 -14.27 2.08 2.69
CA GLU A 19 -14.77 1.28 3.81
C GLU A 19 -13.66 0.98 4.82
N LEU A 20 -12.47 0.58 4.36
CA LEU A 20 -11.30 0.35 5.21
C LEU A 20 -10.92 1.60 6.01
N ILE A 21 -10.94 2.79 5.40
CA ILE A 21 -10.72 4.08 6.09
C ILE A 21 -11.74 4.29 7.21
N GLN A 22 -13.01 4.04 6.95
CA GLN A 22 -14.09 4.21 7.94
C GLN A 22 -13.89 3.27 9.13
N VAL A 23 -13.59 2.01 8.87
CA VAL A 23 -13.38 0.98 9.90
C VAL A 23 -12.12 1.25 10.72
N CYS A 24 -11.02 1.67 10.10
CA CYS A 24 -9.82 2.12 10.80
C CYS A 24 -10.12 3.32 11.72
N SER A 25 -10.86 4.31 11.20
CA SER A 25 -11.26 5.49 11.97
C SER A 25 -12.13 5.11 13.18
N LYS A 26 -13.06 4.19 13.00
CA LYS A 26 -13.91 3.66 14.09
C LYS A 26 -13.09 2.90 15.13
N ALA A 27 -12.16 2.05 14.70
CA ALA A 27 -11.25 1.32 15.59
C ALA A 27 -10.42 2.30 16.45
N MET A 28 -9.89 3.37 15.83
CA MET A 28 -9.13 4.40 16.54
C MET A 28 -9.95 5.16 17.57
N ARG A 29 -11.19 5.55 17.24
CA ARG A 29 -12.10 6.26 18.17
C ARG A 29 -12.53 5.37 19.33
N THR A 30 -12.82 4.10 19.06
CA THR A 30 -13.34 3.15 20.05
C THR A 30 -12.25 2.41 20.84
N LYS A 31 -10.98 2.52 20.42
CA LYS A 31 -9.83 1.75 20.93
C LYS A 31 -10.00 0.23 20.81
N LYS A 32 -10.85 -0.21 19.88
CA LYS A 32 -11.08 -1.63 19.55
C LYS A 32 -10.48 -1.95 18.19
N TYR A 33 -9.24 -2.43 18.21
CA TYR A 33 -8.43 -2.64 17.00
C TYR A 33 -8.57 -4.04 16.40
N SER A 34 -9.04 -5.02 17.17
CA SER A 34 -9.30 -6.37 16.68
C SER A 34 -10.81 -6.58 16.61
N HIS A 35 -11.35 -6.62 15.40
CA HIS A 35 -12.75 -6.97 15.17
C HIS A 35 -12.98 -7.48 13.76
N ARG A 36 -13.97 -8.37 13.62
CA ARG A 36 -14.37 -9.04 12.37
C ARG A 36 -14.44 -8.11 11.17
N LYS A 37 -14.99 -6.90 11.35
CA LYS A 37 -15.16 -5.94 10.25
C LYS A 37 -13.83 -5.39 9.73
N LEU A 38 -12.81 -5.18 10.58
CA LEU A 38 -11.48 -4.79 10.07
C LEU A 38 -10.86 -5.89 9.20
N THR A 39 -11.04 -7.16 9.56
CA THR A 39 -10.57 -8.28 8.75
C THR A 39 -11.32 -8.38 7.43
N GLU A 40 -12.62 -8.12 7.43
CA GLU A 40 -13.48 -8.05 6.24
C GLU A 40 -12.92 -7.00 5.25
N GLU A 41 -12.85 -5.72 5.65
CA GLU A 41 -12.40 -4.64 4.75
C GLU A 41 -10.95 -4.81 4.26
N VAL A 42 -10.06 -5.34 5.12
CA VAL A 42 -8.67 -5.62 4.70
C VAL A 42 -8.66 -6.71 3.64
N GLY A 43 -9.48 -7.76 3.81
CA GLY A 43 -9.62 -8.83 2.83
C GLY A 43 -10.16 -8.32 1.50
N ASP A 44 -11.18 -7.46 1.54
CA ASP A 44 -11.79 -6.89 0.34
C ASP A 44 -10.78 -6.02 -0.44
N VAL A 45 -10.04 -5.13 0.24
CA VAL A 45 -8.95 -4.36 -0.39
C VAL A 45 -7.85 -5.27 -0.96
N MET A 46 -7.46 -6.34 -0.25
CA MET A 46 -6.46 -7.29 -0.76
C MET A 46 -6.95 -8.04 -2.01
N CYS A 47 -8.23 -8.39 -2.07
CA CYS A 47 -8.86 -8.96 -3.26
C CYS A 47 -8.73 -8.01 -4.45
N MET A 48 -9.05 -6.72 -4.25
CA MET A 48 -8.96 -5.70 -5.29
C MET A 48 -7.53 -5.48 -5.79
N VAL A 49 -6.54 -5.48 -4.89
CA VAL A 49 -5.11 -5.43 -5.28
C VAL A 49 -4.72 -6.65 -6.13
N GLY A 50 -5.18 -7.84 -5.77
CA GLY A 50 -4.95 -9.05 -6.57
C GLY A 50 -5.55 -8.94 -7.97
N LEU A 51 -6.77 -8.41 -8.11
CA LEU A 51 -7.39 -8.18 -9.41
C LEU A 51 -6.62 -7.16 -10.25
N LEU A 52 -6.08 -6.09 -9.64
CA LEU A 52 -5.24 -5.12 -10.35
C LEU A 52 -3.96 -5.76 -10.92
N MET A 53 -3.33 -6.66 -10.16
CA MET A 53 -2.16 -7.42 -10.64
C MET A 53 -2.54 -8.40 -11.76
N GLN A 54 -3.63 -9.16 -11.60
CA GLN A 54 -4.10 -10.13 -12.58
C GLN A 54 -4.50 -9.50 -13.93
N ASN A 55 -5.04 -8.28 -13.90
CA ASN A 55 -5.38 -7.52 -15.10
C ASN A 55 -4.17 -6.77 -15.70
N GLY A 56 -2.97 -6.91 -15.12
CA GLY A 56 -1.74 -6.27 -15.63
C GLY A 56 -1.67 -4.76 -15.40
N LEU A 57 -2.53 -4.21 -14.53
CA LEU A 57 -2.54 -2.78 -14.18
C LEU A 57 -1.45 -2.44 -13.17
N ILE A 58 -0.98 -3.44 -12.41
CA ILE A 58 0.16 -3.35 -11.49
C ILE A 58 1.14 -4.47 -11.81
N ASP A 59 2.42 -4.11 -11.83
CA ASP A 59 3.55 -5.00 -12.02
C ASP A 59 4.05 -5.46 -10.63
N GLU A 60 3.99 -6.78 -10.38
CA GLU A 60 4.31 -7.40 -9.10
C GLU A 60 5.76 -7.15 -8.66
N ASP A 61 6.73 -7.31 -9.58
CA ASP A 61 8.14 -7.07 -9.30
C ASP A 61 8.38 -5.62 -8.87
N LYS A 62 7.74 -4.68 -9.58
CA LYS A 62 7.83 -3.25 -9.24
C LYS A 62 7.13 -2.96 -7.90
N ASP A 63 6.01 -3.60 -7.61
CA ASP A 63 5.28 -3.39 -6.35
C ASP A 63 6.13 -3.84 -5.15
N GLU A 64 6.78 -5.00 -5.23
CA GLU A 64 7.69 -5.47 -4.18
C GLU A 64 8.84 -4.48 -3.90
N GLU A 65 9.46 -3.94 -4.94
CA GLU A 65 10.46 -2.88 -4.79
C GLU A 65 9.89 -1.65 -4.09
N ARG A 66 8.66 -1.26 -4.44
CA ARG A 66 7.97 -0.12 -3.82
C ARG A 66 7.64 -0.37 -2.35
N ILE A 67 7.26 -1.59 -1.99
CA ILE A 67 7.05 -2.01 -0.60
C ILE A 67 8.35 -1.82 0.20
N LYS A 68 9.49 -2.31 -0.29
CA LYS A 68 10.80 -2.14 0.36
C LYS A 68 11.14 -0.67 0.59
N VAL A 69 10.90 0.19 -0.41
CA VAL A 69 11.09 1.65 -0.27
C VAL A 69 10.15 2.26 0.77
N LYS A 70 8.88 1.83 0.82
CA LYS A 70 7.90 2.31 1.81
C LYS A 70 8.29 1.88 3.22
N LEU A 71 8.66 0.61 3.43
CA LEU A 71 9.15 0.09 4.71
C LEU A 71 10.37 0.88 5.19
N ALA A 72 11.35 1.12 4.31
CA ALA A 72 12.52 1.92 4.64
C ALA A 72 12.15 3.36 5.04
N LYS A 73 11.14 3.97 4.42
CA LYS A 73 10.64 5.28 4.85
C LYS A 73 9.93 5.20 6.20
N LEU A 74 9.08 4.20 6.42
CA LEU A 74 8.36 4.01 7.68
C LEU A 74 9.34 3.79 8.84
N ALA A 75 10.37 2.98 8.65
CA ALA A 75 11.41 2.78 9.66
C ALA A 75 12.07 4.08 10.15
N LYS A 76 12.12 5.12 9.30
CA LYS A 76 12.66 6.44 9.69
C LYS A 76 11.62 7.37 10.32
N TRP A 77 10.38 7.33 9.86
CA TRP A 77 9.37 8.36 10.12
C TRP A 77 8.16 7.86 10.92
N SER A 78 8.16 6.60 11.35
CA SER A 78 7.15 6.01 12.21
C SER A 78 7.78 4.99 13.17
N ASN A 79 6.99 4.54 14.14
CA ASN A 79 7.40 3.50 15.09
C ASN A 79 6.92 2.09 14.65
N LEU A 80 6.59 1.92 13.37
CA LEU A 80 6.00 0.68 12.86
C LEU A 80 7.04 -0.39 12.49
N VAL A 81 8.27 0.03 12.19
CA VAL A 81 9.36 -0.83 11.71
C VAL A 81 10.67 -0.33 12.31
N GLU A 82 11.60 -1.23 12.64
CA GLU A 82 12.90 -0.87 13.19
C GLU A 82 13.84 -0.25 12.14
N ASP A 83 14.55 0.83 12.50
CA ASP A 83 15.53 1.49 11.62
C ASP A 83 16.91 0.79 11.59
N ASN A 84 16.91 -0.41 10.99
CA ASN A 84 18.12 -1.22 10.80
C ASN A 84 19.05 -0.68 9.67
N LYS A 85 20.20 -1.34 9.48
CA LYS A 85 21.20 -0.96 8.47
C LYS A 85 20.67 -1.06 7.03
N GLU A 86 19.85 -2.06 6.74
CA GLU A 86 19.27 -2.28 5.41
C GLU A 86 18.36 -1.12 5.01
N HIS A 87 17.43 -0.71 5.89
CA HIS A 87 16.55 0.42 5.64
C HIS A 87 17.33 1.73 5.43
N LYS A 88 18.47 1.90 6.11
CA LYS A 88 19.38 3.05 5.91
C LYS A 88 20.00 3.02 4.52
N GLU A 89 20.48 1.87 4.05
CA GLU A 89 21.09 1.72 2.72
C GLU A 89 20.06 1.98 1.62
N ILE A 90 18.87 1.37 1.70
CA ILE A 90 17.78 1.56 0.73
C ILE A 90 17.43 3.05 0.58
N ARG A 91 17.37 3.81 1.69
CA ARG A 91 17.10 5.25 1.63
C ARG A 91 18.25 6.03 1.00
N ASN A 92 19.50 5.65 1.27
CA ASN A 92 20.68 6.31 0.72
C ASN A 92 20.77 6.10 -0.80
N ASP A 93 20.50 4.89 -1.28
CA ASP A 93 20.50 4.56 -2.70
C ASP A 93 19.38 5.25 -3.45
N ASN A 94 18.18 5.29 -2.87
CA ASN A 94 17.08 6.09 -3.43
C ASN A 94 17.46 7.57 -3.58
N ARG A 95 18.15 8.15 -2.58
CA ARG A 95 18.63 9.54 -2.63
C ARG A 95 19.72 9.73 -3.69
N ARG A 96 20.66 8.78 -3.84
CA ARG A 96 21.70 8.80 -4.88
C ARG A 96 21.08 8.74 -6.28
N ASN A 97 20.14 7.84 -6.50
CA ASN A 97 19.45 7.66 -7.78
C ASN A 97 18.62 8.89 -8.15
N TYR A 98 17.92 9.50 -7.19
CA TYR A 98 17.21 10.76 -7.41
C TYR A 98 18.15 11.90 -7.85
N ARG A 99 19.34 11.99 -7.25
CA ARG A 99 20.35 12.99 -7.64
C ARG A 99 20.93 12.74 -9.03
N LYS A 100 21.15 11.47 -9.41
CA LYS A 100 21.63 11.10 -10.75
C LYS A 100 20.62 11.45 -11.85
N ARG A 101 19.32 11.22 -11.63
CA ARG A 101 18.25 11.53 -12.60
C ARG A 101 18.01 13.03 -12.83
N ARG A 102 18.54 13.92 -11.98
CA ARG A 102 18.41 15.38 -12.09
C ARG A 102 19.61 16.06 -12.76
N ARG A 103 20.65 15.31 -13.08
CA ARG A 103 21.79 15.77 -13.89
C ARG A 103 21.58 15.29 -15.32
#